data_AF-A0A084JZS0-F1
#
_entry.id   AF-A0A084JZS0-F1
#
_cell.length_a   1.000
_cell.length_b   1.000
_cell.length_c   1.000
_cell.angle_alpha   90.00
_cell.angle_beta   90.00
_cell.angle_gamma   90.00
#
_symmetry.space_group_name_H-M   'P 1'
#
loop_
_entity.id
_entity.type
_entity.pdbx_description
1 polymer ?
#
loop_
_entity_poly.entity_id
_entity_poly.type
_entity_poly.pdbx_seq_one_letter_code
_entity_poly.pdbx_strand_id
1 'polypeptide(L)'
;MRNYFLLILIFISFSSCKKKSITENKSQVEKTDSLMVGEFIYTSTGKFYPDSLKTKTADYSNKFDFKDYLEYKMTDTIQIDLNGNGILESVYFDNNDCSKILIKEKGQELISFGCGQEEYDGFPNAVGWVNLWCVVKDKKVWEVLFTEDGDIDKDTIVNLERPSIYIGKEEAGGGIISYRNGKLYWIHQSD
;
A
#
# COMPACT_ATOMS: atom_id res chain seq x y z
N MET A 1 -10.13 -54.81 -35.95
CA MET A 1 -10.68 -53.55 -36.47
C MET A 1 -9.65 -52.88 -37.37
N ARG A 2 -10.09 -52.43 -38.55
CA ARG A 2 -9.52 -51.40 -39.46
C ARG A 2 -8.35 -50.58 -38.86
N ASN A 3 -7.15 -50.58 -39.44
CA ASN A 3 -6.69 -49.88 -40.65
C ASN A 3 -6.01 -48.53 -40.34
N TYR A 4 -4.76 -48.40 -40.82
CA TYR A 4 -4.17 -47.23 -41.49
C TYR A 4 -4.01 -45.93 -40.65
N PHE A 5 -3.04 -45.03 -40.85
CA PHE A 5 -1.91 -44.84 -41.76
C PHE A 5 -1.19 -43.57 -41.29
N LEU A 6 0.06 -43.36 -41.76
CA LEU A 6 0.72 -42.06 -42.04
C LEU A 6 1.01 -41.15 -40.81
N LEU A 7 2.25 -40.91 -40.35
CA LEU A 7 3.47 -40.46 -41.04
C LEU A 7 3.25 -39.12 -41.77
N ILE A 8 3.93 -38.05 -41.32
CA ILE A 8 4.72 -37.10 -42.15
C ILE A 8 5.37 -36.02 -41.24
N LEU A 9 6.71 -36.01 -41.31
CA LEU A 9 7.63 -34.94 -40.96
C LEU A 9 7.39 -33.68 -41.80
N ILE A 10 7.98 -32.54 -41.42
CA ILE A 10 8.70 -31.53 -42.27
C ILE A 10 8.75 -30.23 -41.45
N PHE A 11 9.86 -29.90 -40.79
CA PHE A 11 10.97 -29.04 -41.26
C PHE A 11 10.51 -27.78 -42.01
N ILE A 12 10.94 -26.58 -41.61
CA ILE A 12 11.82 -25.64 -42.36
C ILE A 12 11.78 -24.34 -41.52
N SER A 13 12.81 -23.89 -40.79
CA SER A 13 14.13 -23.33 -41.14
C SER A 13 14.12 -21.97 -41.87
N PHE A 14 15.01 -21.09 -41.39
CA PHE A 14 15.52 -19.83 -41.99
C PHE A 14 14.62 -18.59 -41.87
N SER A 15 15.10 -17.37 -41.71
CA SER A 15 16.41 -16.81 -41.37
C SER A 15 16.20 -15.31 -41.19
N SER A 16 16.99 -14.74 -40.29
CA SER A 16 17.46 -13.35 -40.22
C SER A 16 17.27 -12.49 -41.48
N CYS A 17 16.80 -11.25 -41.30
CA CYS A 17 17.14 -10.15 -42.20
C CYS A 17 17.40 -8.83 -41.45
N LYS A 18 18.45 -8.16 -41.95
CA LYS A 18 19.20 -7.02 -41.44
C LYS A 18 18.44 -5.67 -41.51
N LYS A 19 18.89 -4.72 -40.69
CA LYS A 19 18.68 -3.26 -40.86
C LYS A 19 19.37 -2.71 -42.11
N LYS A 20 18.74 -1.73 -42.79
CA LYS A 20 19.39 -0.48 -43.26
C LYS A 20 18.42 0.66 -43.65
N SER A 21 18.78 1.86 -43.17
CA SER A 21 18.63 3.26 -43.65
C SER A 21 17.28 3.92 -44.05
N ILE A 22 16.96 4.96 -43.25
CA ILE A 22 16.59 6.37 -43.53
C ILE A 22 15.66 6.69 -44.72
N THR A 23 14.50 7.30 -44.39
CA THR A 23 13.92 8.47 -45.07
C THR A 23 13.08 9.27 -44.06
N GLU A 24 13.37 10.56 -43.90
CA GLU A 24 12.48 11.52 -43.23
C GLU A 24 11.26 11.82 -44.11
N ASN A 25 10.05 11.74 -43.55
CA ASN A 25 8.94 12.58 -43.98
C ASN A 25 7.93 12.74 -42.85
N LYS A 26 7.49 14.00 -42.65
CA LYS A 26 6.54 14.44 -41.64
C LYS A 26 5.14 13.88 -41.92
N SER A 27 4.45 13.41 -40.88
CA SER A 27 2.99 13.41 -40.83
C SER A 27 2.50 13.58 -39.38
N GLN A 28 1.35 14.22 -39.25
CA GLN A 28 0.75 14.73 -38.01
C GLN A 28 0.06 13.64 -37.17
N VAL A 29 0.29 13.75 -35.84
CA VAL A 29 -0.59 13.51 -34.67
C VAL A 29 -1.53 12.30 -34.67
N GLU A 30 -1.22 11.31 -33.82
CA GLU A 30 -2.22 10.65 -32.96
C GLU A 30 -1.55 10.07 -31.69
N LYS A 31 -2.24 10.16 -30.55
CA LYS A 31 -1.75 9.83 -29.19
C LYS A 31 -1.59 8.33 -28.98
N THR A 32 -0.40 7.84 -28.61
CA THR A 32 -0.26 6.65 -27.74
C THR A 32 1.12 6.57 -27.07
N ASP A 33 1.09 6.21 -25.78
CA ASP A 33 2.10 5.61 -24.88
C ASP A 33 3.50 6.22 -24.69
N SER A 34 3.77 6.58 -23.43
CA SER A 34 5.11 6.53 -22.84
C SER A 34 5.10 5.57 -21.67
N LEU A 35 5.41 4.31 -21.98
CA LEU A 35 5.90 3.30 -21.04
C LEU A 35 7.22 3.83 -20.46
N MET A 36 7.24 4.25 -19.19
CA MET A 36 8.49 4.56 -18.48
C MET A 36 8.82 3.36 -17.59
N VAL A 37 9.62 2.46 -18.14
CA VAL A 37 10.40 1.47 -17.39
C VAL A 37 11.39 2.26 -16.54
N GLY A 38 11.13 2.35 -15.23
CA GLY A 38 12.08 2.90 -14.27
C GLY A 38 13.14 1.87 -13.94
N GLU A 39 14.37 2.11 -14.40
CA GLU A 39 15.57 1.37 -14.04
C GLU A 39 15.93 1.66 -12.57
N PHE A 40 15.98 0.63 -11.73
CA PHE A 40 16.35 0.75 -10.31
C PHE A 40 17.86 0.74 -10.14
N ILE A 41 18.43 1.83 -9.60
CA ILE A 41 19.82 1.85 -9.13
C ILE A 41 19.82 1.65 -7.60
N TYR A 42 20.37 0.53 -7.16
CA TYR A 42 20.62 0.26 -5.74
C TYR A 42 21.95 0.88 -5.32
N THR A 43 21.95 1.68 -4.24
CA THR A 43 23.19 2.10 -3.56
C THR A 43 23.19 1.61 -2.12
N SER A 44 24.37 1.36 -1.57
CA SER A 44 24.62 0.61 -0.32
C SER A 44 24.24 1.33 0.98
N THR A 45 23.52 2.45 0.92
CA THR A 45 23.08 3.22 2.09
C THR A 45 21.62 3.64 1.88
N GLY A 46 20.70 2.75 2.22
CA GLY A 46 19.32 2.74 1.76
C GLY A 46 18.50 4.02 1.96
N LYS A 47 17.52 4.15 1.04
CA LYS A 47 16.31 4.98 0.99
C LYS A 47 16.43 6.34 0.27
N PHE A 48 16.03 6.34 -1.00
CA PHE A 48 15.49 7.51 -1.71
C PHE A 48 14.11 7.15 -2.27
N TYR A 49 13.08 7.92 -1.93
CA TYR A 49 11.76 7.85 -2.57
C TYR A 49 11.74 8.88 -3.71
N PRO A 50 11.28 8.54 -4.92
CA PRO A 50 11.25 9.49 -6.02
C PRO A 50 10.36 10.70 -5.66
N ASP A 51 10.96 11.89 -5.70
CA ASP A 51 10.38 13.21 -5.39
C ASP A 51 9.34 13.69 -6.43
N SER A 52 8.59 12.77 -7.05
CA SER A 52 7.61 13.06 -8.11
C SER A 52 6.15 12.95 -7.67
N LEU A 53 5.86 13.15 -6.38
CA LEU A 53 4.49 13.29 -5.84
C LEU A 53 4.32 14.56 -4.99
N LYS A 54 5.01 15.65 -5.36
CA LYS A 54 4.69 16.99 -4.84
C LYS A 54 3.44 17.55 -5.53
N THR A 55 2.28 16.98 -5.22
CA THR A 55 1.02 17.72 -5.34
C THR A 55 0.88 18.62 -4.12
N LYS A 56 0.70 19.92 -4.38
CA LYS A 56 0.49 20.99 -3.40
C LYS A 56 -0.36 20.51 -2.22
N THR A 57 0.21 20.53 -1.03
CA THR A 57 -0.48 20.47 0.26
C THR A 57 -1.49 21.61 0.31
N ALA A 58 -2.78 21.29 0.18
CA ALA A 58 -3.81 22.18 0.71
C ALA A 58 -3.61 22.23 2.24
N ASP A 59 -3.78 23.41 2.81
CA ASP A 59 -3.59 23.66 4.24
C ASP A 59 -4.72 22.97 5.03
N TYR A 60 -4.44 21.75 5.49
CA TYR A 60 -5.32 20.89 6.30
C TYR A 60 -4.94 20.92 7.79
N SER A 61 -4.25 21.96 8.25
CA SER A 61 -3.60 22.04 9.58
C SER A 61 -4.48 21.83 10.81
N ASN A 62 -5.81 21.69 10.66
CA ASN A 62 -6.75 21.48 11.78
C ASN A 62 -7.45 20.12 11.75
N LYS A 63 -7.14 19.21 10.82
CA LYS A 63 -7.85 17.91 10.72
C LYS A 63 -7.19 16.78 11.50
N PHE A 64 -5.90 16.90 11.81
CA PHE A 64 -5.12 15.87 12.50
C PHE A 64 -4.04 16.48 13.37
N ASP A 65 -3.70 15.78 14.46
CA ASP A 65 -2.54 16.07 15.29
C ASP A 65 -1.20 15.65 14.65
N PHE A 66 -1.24 14.96 13.50
CA PHE A 66 -0.04 14.51 12.78
C PHE A 66 0.63 15.66 12.04
N LYS A 67 1.96 15.78 12.21
CA LYS A 67 2.78 16.82 11.58
C LYS A 67 3.27 16.42 10.19
N ASP A 68 3.61 15.14 9.99
CA ASP A 68 4.04 14.58 8.72
C ASP A 68 3.15 13.38 8.36
N TYR A 69 2.19 13.63 7.48
CA TYR A 69 1.31 12.60 6.93
C TYR A 69 1.04 12.83 5.44
N LEU A 70 0.60 11.76 4.77
CA LEU A 70 0.10 11.81 3.40
C LEU A 70 -1.25 11.11 3.34
N GLU A 71 -2.29 11.84 2.98
CA GLU A 71 -3.65 11.33 2.79
C GLU A 71 -3.81 10.67 1.42
N TYR A 72 -4.58 9.59 1.38
CA TYR A 72 -4.89 8.78 0.22
C TYR A 72 -6.40 8.64 0.06
N LYS A 73 -6.86 8.32 -1.15
CA LYS A 73 -8.26 7.94 -1.34
C LYS A 73 -8.49 6.54 -0.79
N MET A 74 -9.70 6.26 -0.32
CA MET A 74 -10.09 4.92 0.14
C MET A 74 -9.94 3.83 -0.93
N THR A 75 -9.95 4.22 -2.21
CA THR A 75 -9.74 3.31 -3.35
C THR A 75 -8.27 3.02 -3.64
N ASP A 76 -7.35 3.77 -3.04
CA ASP A 76 -5.92 3.64 -3.33
C ASP A 76 -5.33 2.44 -2.58
N THR A 77 -4.39 1.77 -3.24
CA THR A 77 -3.50 0.81 -2.57
C THR A 77 -2.23 1.53 -2.16
N ILE A 78 -1.92 1.50 -0.87
CA ILE A 78 -0.67 2.04 -0.32
C ILE A 78 0.42 0.97 -0.45
N GLN A 79 1.57 1.34 -0.98
CA GLN A 79 2.78 0.51 -1.00
C GLN A 79 3.77 1.07 0.04
N ILE A 80 4.08 0.29 1.06
CA ILE A 80 4.87 0.72 2.21
C ILE A 80 5.71 -0.46 2.74
N ASP A 81 6.81 -0.19 3.44
CA ASP A 81 7.61 -1.19 4.18
C ASP A 81 7.26 -1.05 5.66
N LEU A 82 6.14 -1.67 6.06
CA LEU A 82 5.48 -1.50 7.35
C LEU A 82 6.20 -2.27 8.45
N ASN A 83 6.62 -3.51 8.17
CA ASN A 83 7.35 -4.34 9.13
C ASN A 83 8.88 -4.12 9.11
N GLY A 84 9.41 -3.48 8.06
CA GLY A 84 10.82 -3.13 7.99
C GLY A 84 11.77 -4.13 7.38
N ASN A 85 11.27 -5.20 6.78
CA ASN A 85 12.07 -6.23 6.14
C ASN A 85 12.58 -5.81 4.74
N GLY A 86 12.16 -4.64 4.23
CA GLY A 86 12.57 -4.13 2.92
C GLY A 86 11.74 -4.67 1.74
N ILE A 87 10.70 -5.46 2.01
CA ILE A 87 9.68 -5.89 1.05
C ILE A 87 8.48 -4.97 1.26
N LEU A 88 7.96 -4.40 0.16
CA LEU A 88 6.78 -3.55 0.25
C LEU A 88 5.51 -4.39 0.44
N GLU A 89 4.75 -4.09 1.48
CA GLU A 89 3.38 -4.52 1.64
C GLU A 89 2.41 -3.63 0.85
N SER A 90 1.44 -4.26 0.21
CA SER A 90 0.27 -3.60 -0.36
C SER A 90 -0.84 -3.53 0.68
N VAL A 91 -1.24 -2.33 1.07
CA VAL A 91 -2.32 -2.07 2.04
C VAL A 91 -3.51 -1.43 1.31
N TYR A 92 -4.69 -2.04 1.40
CA TYR A 92 -5.87 -1.57 0.68
C TYR A 92 -7.18 -1.96 1.37
N PHE A 93 -8.24 -1.21 1.08
CA PHE A 93 -9.60 -1.56 1.47
C PHE A 93 -10.23 -2.54 0.49
N ASP A 94 -10.96 -3.51 1.03
CA ASP A 94 -11.92 -4.32 0.30
C ASP A 94 -13.32 -4.06 0.86
N ASN A 95 -14.25 -3.67 -0.01
CA ASN A 95 -15.62 -3.31 0.34
C ASN A 95 -16.66 -4.11 -0.47
N ASN A 96 -16.28 -5.26 -1.06
CA ASN A 96 -17.17 -5.99 -1.96
C ASN A 96 -18.32 -6.75 -1.27
N ASP A 97 -18.11 -7.24 -0.04
CA ASP A 97 -19.11 -8.01 0.74
C ASP A 97 -19.29 -7.38 2.12
N CYS A 98 -18.18 -7.26 2.84
CA CYS A 98 -18.05 -6.55 4.10
C CYS A 98 -16.72 -5.78 4.08
N SER A 99 -16.67 -4.63 4.76
CA SER A 99 -15.47 -3.80 4.79
C SER A 99 -14.33 -4.47 5.54
N LYS A 100 -13.18 -4.58 4.88
CA LYS A 100 -11.92 -5.13 5.39
C LYS A 100 -10.75 -4.24 4.99
N ILE A 101 -9.69 -4.29 5.78
CA ILE A 101 -8.37 -3.84 5.38
C ILE A 101 -7.51 -5.08 5.16
N LEU A 102 -6.79 -5.08 4.05
CA LEU A 102 -5.93 -6.17 3.63
C LEU A 102 -4.48 -5.68 3.56
N ILE A 103 -3.56 -6.41 4.19
CA ILE A 103 -2.11 -6.18 4.11
C ILE A 103 -1.49 -7.40 3.44
N LYS A 104 -0.96 -7.19 2.24
CA LYS A 104 -0.38 -8.25 1.41
C LYS A 104 1.12 -8.05 1.22
N GLU A 105 1.92 -9.01 1.66
CA GLU A 105 3.36 -9.09 1.39
C GLU A 105 3.66 -10.30 0.49
N LYS A 106 4.65 -10.17 -0.40
CA LYS A 106 5.09 -11.30 -1.24
C LYS A 106 5.71 -12.40 -0.38
N GLY A 107 5.07 -13.57 -0.37
CA GLY A 107 5.58 -14.77 0.32
C GLY A 107 5.12 -14.91 1.77
N GLN A 108 4.22 -14.02 2.23
CA GLN A 108 3.54 -14.15 3.52
C GLN A 108 2.06 -14.46 3.32
N GLU A 109 1.42 -14.90 4.40
CA GLU A 109 -0.04 -14.99 4.45
C GLU A 109 -0.68 -13.59 4.38
N LEU A 110 -1.87 -13.52 3.79
CA LEU A 110 -2.64 -12.29 3.72
C LEU A 110 -3.16 -11.94 5.11
N ILE A 111 -2.83 -10.75 5.58
CA ILE A 111 -3.40 -10.22 6.81
C ILE A 111 -4.70 -9.51 6.47
N SER A 112 -5.75 -9.83 7.22
CA SER A 112 -7.10 -9.28 7.06
C SER A 112 -7.67 -8.93 8.42
N PHE A 113 -8.22 -7.73 8.56
CA PHE A 113 -9.01 -7.35 9.72
C PHE A 113 -10.21 -6.48 9.30
N GLY A 114 -11.20 -6.42 10.17
CA GLY A 114 -12.56 -6.00 9.82
C GLY A 114 -13.48 -7.20 9.57
N CYS A 115 -14.70 -6.95 9.08
CA CYS A 115 -15.70 -7.98 8.81
C CYS A 115 -15.96 -9.00 9.95
N GLY A 116 -15.98 -8.52 11.20
CA GLY A 116 -16.21 -9.36 12.39
C GLY A 116 -15.03 -10.25 12.78
N GLN A 117 -13.86 -10.11 12.18
CA GLN A 117 -12.66 -10.85 12.57
C GLN A 117 -12.04 -10.24 13.84
N GLU A 118 -11.65 -11.10 14.79
CA GLU A 118 -11.04 -10.74 16.09
C GLU A 118 -9.64 -11.37 16.24
N GLU A 119 -9.01 -11.75 15.12
CA GLU A 119 -7.70 -12.43 15.09
C GLU A 119 -6.56 -11.54 15.62
N TYR A 120 -6.71 -10.21 15.52
CA TYR A 120 -5.73 -9.22 15.94
C TYR A 120 -6.24 -8.46 17.15
N ASP A 121 -5.61 -8.69 18.29
CA ASP A 121 -5.96 -8.04 19.56
C ASP A 121 -5.88 -6.51 19.46
N GLY A 122 -6.89 -5.84 19.97
CA GLY A 122 -7.06 -4.38 19.92
C GLY A 122 -7.49 -3.80 18.56
N PHE A 123 -7.50 -4.57 17.47
CA PHE A 123 -7.95 -4.07 16.17
C PHE A 123 -9.48 -3.98 16.10
N PRO A 124 -10.03 -2.99 15.36
CA PRO A 124 -11.48 -2.90 15.17
C PRO A 124 -11.99 -4.08 14.35
N ASN A 125 -13.00 -4.77 14.86
CA ASN A 125 -13.67 -5.86 14.14
C ASN A 125 -14.54 -5.37 12.96
N ALA A 126 -14.80 -4.07 12.85
CA ALA A 126 -15.47 -3.44 11.72
C ALA A 126 -14.72 -2.18 11.29
N VAL A 127 -14.55 -1.98 9.98
CA VAL A 127 -13.82 -0.83 9.41
C VAL A 127 -14.64 -0.05 8.37
N GLY A 128 -15.93 -0.35 8.22
CA GLY A 128 -16.82 0.34 7.27
C GLY A 128 -17.12 1.80 7.62
N TRP A 129 -16.75 2.24 8.83
CA TRP A 129 -16.90 3.62 9.29
C TRP A 129 -15.75 4.52 8.84
N VAL A 130 -14.65 3.96 8.34
CA VAL A 130 -13.43 4.71 7.98
C VAL A 130 -13.70 5.59 6.75
N ASN A 131 -13.40 6.89 6.88
CA ASN A 131 -13.37 7.82 5.75
C ASN A 131 -12.06 8.61 5.66
N LEU A 132 -11.06 8.30 6.49
CA LEU A 132 -9.71 8.86 6.50
C LEU A 132 -8.67 7.75 6.38
N TRP A 133 -7.72 7.94 5.48
CA TRP A 133 -6.72 6.94 5.11
C TRP A 133 -5.39 7.63 4.84
N CYS A 134 -4.43 7.48 5.76
CA CYS A 134 -3.18 8.24 5.70
C CYS A 134 -1.96 7.34 5.96
N VAL A 135 -0.83 7.69 5.34
CA VAL A 135 0.48 7.28 5.83
C VAL A 135 0.98 8.33 6.80
N VAL A 136 1.23 7.95 8.06
CA VAL A 136 1.81 8.80 9.10
C VAL A 136 3.30 8.52 9.20
N LYS A 137 4.12 9.58 9.16
CA LYS A 137 5.60 9.50 9.25
C LYS A 137 6.15 10.11 10.53
N ASP A 138 5.28 10.66 11.37
CA ASP A 138 5.67 11.14 12.70
C ASP A 138 6.34 10.04 13.49
N LYS A 139 7.46 10.37 14.12
CA LYS A 139 8.17 9.42 15.00
C LYS A 139 7.49 9.23 16.34
N LYS A 140 6.65 10.17 16.75
CA LYS A 140 5.98 10.22 18.05
C LYS A 140 4.53 10.54 17.82
N VAL A 141 3.67 9.67 18.32
CA VAL A 141 2.21 9.80 18.26
C VAL A 141 1.63 9.59 19.64
N TRP A 142 0.45 10.14 19.90
CA TRP A 142 -0.28 9.84 21.11
C TRP A 142 -0.94 8.46 21.02
N GLU A 143 -1.22 7.85 22.15
CA GLU A 143 -1.99 6.61 22.26
C GLU A 143 -2.95 6.78 23.44
N VAL A 144 -4.23 6.54 23.19
CA VAL A 144 -5.25 6.48 24.24
C VAL A 144 -5.31 5.06 24.77
N LEU A 145 -5.18 4.92 26.09
CA LEU A 145 -5.27 3.64 26.78
C LEU A 145 -6.60 3.58 27.54
N PHE A 146 -7.19 2.40 27.56
CA PHE A 146 -8.48 2.14 28.19
C PHE A 146 -8.33 1.20 29.39
N THR A 147 -9.21 1.33 30.37
CA THR A 147 -9.40 0.37 31.46
C THR A 147 -10.09 -0.90 30.94
N GLU A 148 -10.14 -1.94 31.76
CA GLU A 148 -10.86 -3.19 31.42
C GLU A 148 -12.37 -2.96 31.13
N ASP A 149 -12.95 -1.91 31.73
CA ASP A 149 -14.35 -1.53 31.52
C ASP A 149 -14.57 -0.64 30.28
N GLY A 150 -13.49 -0.30 29.55
CA GLY A 150 -13.53 0.52 28.34
C GLY A 150 -13.52 2.03 28.58
N ASP A 151 -13.34 2.48 29.82
CA ASP A 151 -13.14 3.90 30.13
C ASP A 151 -11.71 4.34 29.78
N ILE A 152 -11.52 5.62 29.45
CA ILE A 152 -10.17 6.15 29.21
C ILE A 152 -9.38 6.12 30.54
N ASP A 153 -8.26 5.40 30.56
CA ASP A 153 -7.32 5.35 31.69
C ASP A 153 -6.35 6.53 31.62
N LYS A 154 -5.61 6.62 30.51
CA LYS A 154 -4.56 7.63 30.30
C LYS A 154 -4.19 7.73 28.83
N ASP A 155 -3.49 8.81 28.50
CA ASP A 155 -2.76 9.00 27.27
C ASP A 155 -1.25 8.75 27.46
N THR A 156 -0.59 8.27 26.41
CA THR A 156 0.86 8.13 26.39
C THR A 156 1.42 8.49 25.02
N ILE A 157 2.72 8.76 24.95
CA ILE A 157 3.43 8.94 23.68
C ILE A 157 4.06 7.61 23.29
N VAL A 158 3.77 7.16 22.07
CA VAL A 158 4.39 5.99 21.44
C VAL A 158 5.36 6.45 20.37
N ASN A 159 6.52 5.77 20.30
CA ASN A 159 7.45 5.99 19.19
C ASN A 159 7.10 5.03 18.05
N LEU A 160 6.83 5.59 16.87
CA LEU A 160 6.73 4.80 15.65
C LEU A 160 8.15 4.53 15.12
N GLU A 161 8.49 3.26 14.95
CA GLU A 161 9.78 2.87 14.37
C GLU A 161 9.85 3.21 12.88
N ARG A 162 8.68 3.27 12.22
CA ARG A 162 8.53 3.38 10.77
C ARG A 162 7.27 4.16 10.41
N PRO A 163 7.17 4.66 9.15
CA PRO A 163 5.90 5.12 8.62
C PRO A 163 4.82 4.06 8.82
N SER A 164 3.66 4.49 9.29
CA SER A 164 2.54 3.62 9.69
C SER A 164 1.25 4.05 9.01
N ILE A 165 0.20 3.22 9.08
CA ILE A 165 -1.08 3.54 8.43
C ILE A 165 -2.06 4.06 9.47
N TYR A 166 -2.56 5.27 9.29
CA TYR A 166 -3.68 5.78 10.07
C TYR A 166 -4.99 5.53 9.33
N ILE A 167 -5.99 5.04 10.08
CA ILE A 167 -7.37 4.90 9.63
C ILE A 167 -8.25 5.64 10.63
N GLY A 168 -9.23 6.38 10.14
CA GLY A 168 -10.10 7.14 11.03
C GLY A 168 -11.39 7.59 10.39
N LYS A 169 -12.20 8.26 11.20
CA LYS A 169 -13.34 9.01 10.73
C LYS A 169 -13.23 10.45 11.24
N GLU A 170 -13.49 11.39 10.35
CA GLU A 170 -13.49 12.81 10.66
C GLU A 170 -14.39 13.08 11.89
N GLU A 171 -13.84 13.73 12.91
CA GLU A 171 -14.51 14.09 14.18
C GLU A 171 -14.88 12.91 15.10
N ALA A 172 -14.36 11.71 14.85
CA ALA A 172 -14.70 10.50 15.62
C ALA A 172 -13.48 9.65 16.04
N GLY A 173 -12.27 10.14 15.76
CA GLY A 173 -11.02 9.44 16.05
C GLY A 173 -10.73 8.25 15.13
N GLY A 174 -9.78 7.42 15.55
CA GLY A 174 -9.27 6.35 14.71
C GLY A 174 -8.16 5.54 15.37
N GLY A 175 -7.26 5.02 14.54
CA GLY A 175 -6.07 4.35 15.04
C GLY A 175 -5.00 4.19 14.00
N ILE A 176 -3.80 3.92 14.50
CA ILE A 176 -2.62 3.68 13.69
C ILE A 176 -2.33 2.18 13.71
N ILE A 177 -2.24 1.59 12.52
CA ILE A 177 -1.76 0.25 12.26
C ILE A 177 -0.24 0.35 12.09
N SER A 178 0.50 -0.25 13.02
CA SER A 178 1.96 -0.27 13.01
C SER A 178 2.50 -1.65 13.36
N TYR A 179 3.81 -1.86 13.16
CA TYR A 179 4.50 -3.02 13.71
C TYR A 179 5.28 -2.62 14.97
N ARG A 180 5.17 -3.46 16.01
CA ARG A 180 5.96 -3.37 17.23
C ARG A 180 6.50 -4.75 17.57
N ASN A 181 7.81 -4.87 17.69
CA ASN A 181 8.49 -6.14 17.97
C ASN A 181 8.08 -7.27 16.99
N GLY A 182 7.93 -6.94 15.70
CA GLY A 182 7.58 -7.91 14.66
C GLY A 182 6.12 -8.37 14.65
N LYS A 183 5.24 -7.74 15.45
CA LYS A 183 3.79 -7.99 15.44
C LYS A 183 3.03 -6.74 15.04
N LEU A 184 1.91 -6.91 14.35
CA LEU A 184 0.96 -5.83 14.16
C LEU A 184 0.41 -5.36 15.50
N TYR A 185 0.26 -4.05 15.61
CA TYR A 185 -0.20 -3.37 16.80
C TYR A 185 -1.11 -2.21 16.39
N TRP A 186 -2.21 -2.07 17.11
CA TRP A 186 -3.18 -1.00 16.93
C TRP A 186 -2.96 0.06 18.00
N ILE A 187 -2.74 1.31 17.58
CA ILE A 187 -2.55 2.45 18.46
C ILE A 187 -3.79 3.32 18.39
N HIS A 188 -4.65 3.25 19.41
CA HIS A 188 -5.87 4.07 19.47
C HIS A 188 -5.55 5.56 19.45
N GLN A 189 -6.23 6.31 18.58
CA GLN A 189 -6.17 7.77 18.51
C GLN A 189 -7.54 8.34 18.87
N SER A 190 -7.56 9.38 19.69
CA SER A 190 -8.69 10.31 19.78
C SER A 190 -8.38 11.57 18.97
N ASP A 191 -9.42 12.21 18.45
CA ASP A 191 -9.35 13.62 18.06
C ASP A 191 -9.29 14.52 19.32
#